data_AF-A0A6N3KA93-F1
#
_entry.id   AF-A0A6N3KA93-F1
#
_cell.length_a   1.000
_cell.length_b   1.000
_cell.length_c   1.000
_cell.angle_alpha   90.00
_cell.angle_beta   90.00
_cell.angle_gamma   90.00
#
_symmetry.space_group_name_H-M   'P 1'
#
loop_
_entity.id
_entity.type
_entity.pdbx_description
1 polymer ?
#
loop_
_entity_poly.entity_id
_entity_poly.type
_entity_poly.pdbx_seq_one_letter_code
_entity_poly.pdbx_strand_id
1 'polypeptide(L)'
;MTEPTPTSAYPRVVLPLTGHRACGPAWRCDRCGEPWPCPTLRAAPTDAARRATMIPEFSRPTRQAVRDLRGRPDGPDPIAIVRRFLWFLPLTDAEARAVALRLR
;
A
#
# COMPACT_ATOMS: atom_id res chain seq x y z
N MET A 1 -3.11 28.87 -16.00
CA MET A 1 -2.74 28.72 -14.57
C MET A 1 -2.52 27.24 -14.34
N THR A 2 -1.27 26.79 -14.50
CA THR A 2 -0.90 25.38 -14.33
C THR A 2 -0.32 25.26 -12.93
N GLU A 3 -1.04 24.62 -12.02
CA GLU A 3 -0.56 24.41 -10.65
C GLU A 3 0.78 23.64 -10.70
N PRO A 4 1.79 24.05 -9.91
CA PRO A 4 3.04 23.30 -9.86
C PRO A 4 2.75 21.93 -9.26
N THR A 5 3.07 20.87 -10.01
CA THR A 5 3.06 19.50 -9.50
C THR A 5 4.00 19.47 -8.29
N PRO A 6 3.56 19.11 -7.08
CA PRO A 6 4.45 19.06 -5.94
C PRO A 6 5.56 18.05 -6.25
N THR A 7 6.81 18.53 -6.22
CA THR A 7 8.01 17.70 -6.27
C THR A 7 7.96 16.75 -5.08
N SER A 8 7.40 15.56 -5.29
CA SER A 8 7.26 14.57 -4.23
C SER A 8 8.64 14.10 -3.82
N ALA A 9 9.04 14.41 -2.59
CA ALA A 9 10.27 13.91 -1.97
C ALA A 9 10.22 12.39 -1.72
N TYR A 10 9.10 11.73 -2.03
CA TYR A 10 8.91 10.30 -1.83
C TYR A 10 9.17 9.54 -3.15
N PRO A 11 10.06 8.53 -3.15
CA PRO A 11 10.24 7.70 -4.32
C PRO A 11 8.92 7.01 -4.68
N ARG A 12 8.47 7.17 -5.94
CA ARG A 12 7.26 6.51 -6.43
C ARG A 12 7.43 4.99 -6.33
N VAL A 13 6.48 4.33 -5.68
CA VAL A 13 6.35 2.88 -5.77
C VAL A 13 5.66 2.60 -7.10
N VAL A 14 6.46 2.19 -8.08
CA VAL A 14 5.95 1.73 -9.37
C VAL A 14 5.83 0.21 -9.29
N LEU A 15 4.60 -0.29 -9.11
CA LEU A 15 4.33 -1.69 -9.36
C LEU A 15 3.90 -1.84 -10.83
N PRO A 16 4.66 -2.60 -11.65
CA PRO A 16 4.57 -2.54 -13.10
C PRO A 16 3.31 -3.20 -13.69
N LEU A 17 2.47 -3.85 -12.89
CA LEU A 17 1.52 -4.83 -13.43
C LEU A 17 0.18 -4.29 -13.92
N THR A 18 -0.22 -3.05 -13.62
CA THR A 18 -1.56 -2.55 -14.03
C THR A 18 -1.65 -1.06 -14.35
N GLY A 19 -0.56 -0.29 -14.19
CA GLY A 19 -0.59 1.18 -14.28
C GLY A 19 -1.24 1.89 -13.07
N HIS A 20 -1.73 1.14 -12.08
CA HIS A 20 -2.24 1.69 -10.82
C HIS A 20 -1.11 1.90 -9.82
N ARG A 21 -0.45 3.05 -9.94
CA ARG A 21 0.69 3.47 -9.11
C ARG A 21 0.22 4.37 -7.96
N ALA A 22 1.05 4.55 -6.95
CA ALA A 22 0.85 5.53 -5.90
C ALA A 22 2.19 5.98 -5.31
N CYS A 23 2.20 7.15 -4.70
CA CYS A 23 3.26 7.57 -3.79
C CYS A 23 2.71 7.95 -2.42
N GLY A 24 3.56 7.80 -1.40
CA GLY A 24 3.33 8.43 -0.11
C GLY A 24 3.36 9.96 -0.22
N PRO A 25 2.91 10.67 0.83
CA PRO A 25 2.44 10.13 2.10
C PRO A 25 0.92 9.92 2.13
N ALA A 26 0.19 10.28 1.06
CA ALA A 26 -1.26 10.13 0.99
C ALA A 26 -1.70 8.72 0.56
N TRP A 27 -0.85 7.99 -0.16
CA TRP A 27 -1.13 6.62 -0.64
C TRP A 27 -2.47 6.52 -1.38
N ARG A 28 -2.69 7.44 -2.32
CA ARG A 28 -3.79 7.42 -3.28
C ARG A 28 -3.28 6.95 -4.63
N CYS A 29 -4.11 6.22 -5.35
CA CYS A 29 -3.77 5.74 -6.68
C CYS A 29 -3.73 6.90 -7.67
N ASP A 30 -2.61 7.07 -8.37
CA ASP A 30 -2.41 8.11 -9.39
C ASP A 30 -3.44 8.02 -10.54
N ARG A 31 -4.01 6.82 -10.76
CA ARG A 31 -4.95 6.56 -11.86
C ARG A 31 -6.41 6.76 -11.46
N CYS A 32 -6.79 6.33 -10.26
CA CYS A 32 -8.19 6.28 -9.82
C CYS A 32 -8.51 7.26 -8.69
N GLY A 33 -7.53 7.88 -8.05
CA GLY A 33 -7.70 8.70 -6.84
C GLY A 33 -8.02 7.91 -5.55
N GLU A 34 -8.39 6.63 -5.68
CA GLU A 34 -8.75 5.72 -4.58
C GLU A 34 -7.58 5.37 -3.65
N PRO A 35 -7.85 5.01 -2.38
CA PRO A 35 -6.82 4.52 -1.46
C PRO A 35 -6.05 3.33 -2.06
N TRP A 36 -4.73 3.46 -2.22
CA TRP A 36 -3.86 2.44 -2.78
C TRP A 36 -3.43 1.37 -1.76
N PRO A 37 -3.38 0.06 -2.04
CA PRO A 37 -3.77 -0.62 -3.29
C PRO A 37 -5.25 -0.43 -3.60
N CYS A 38 -5.57 0.11 -4.78
CA CYS A 38 -6.94 0.48 -5.12
C CYS A 38 -7.78 -0.75 -5.48
N PRO A 39 -9.13 -0.65 -5.46
CA PRO A 39 -10.01 -1.78 -5.75
C PRO A 39 -9.69 -2.48 -7.08
N THR A 40 -9.38 -1.73 -8.14
CA THR A 40 -8.98 -2.30 -9.45
C THR A 40 -7.73 -3.16 -9.37
N LEU A 41 -6.69 -2.71 -8.63
CA LEU A 41 -5.47 -3.49 -8.43
C LEU A 41 -5.75 -4.75 -7.60
N ARG A 42 -6.60 -4.63 -6.59
CA ARG A 42 -6.99 -5.74 -5.71
C ARG A 42 -7.90 -6.77 -6.38
N ALA A 43 -8.60 -6.39 -7.44
CA ALA A 43 -9.45 -7.30 -8.20
C ALA A 43 -8.67 -8.17 -9.20
N ALA A 44 -7.37 -7.89 -9.42
CA ALA A 44 -6.55 -8.68 -10.33
C ALA A 44 -6.43 -10.13 -9.84
N PRO A 45 -6.65 -11.15 -10.70
CA PRO A 45 -6.48 -12.55 -10.33
C PRO A 45 -5.10 -12.80 -9.74
N THR A 46 -5.07 -13.45 -8.56
CA THR A 46 -3.83 -13.69 -7.83
C THR A 46 -3.77 -15.14 -7.37
N ASP A 47 -3.17 -15.99 -8.21
CA ASP A 47 -2.86 -17.38 -7.87
C ASP A 47 -1.70 -17.48 -6.84
N ALA A 48 -1.40 -18.70 -6.41
CA ALA A 48 -0.35 -18.94 -5.41
C ALA A 48 1.05 -18.50 -5.85
N ALA A 49 1.41 -18.71 -7.12
CA ALA A 49 2.70 -18.30 -7.67
C ALA A 49 2.80 -16.76 -7.70
N ARG A 50 1.73 -16.10 -8.14
CA ARG A 50 1.59 -14.64 -8.15
C ARG A 50 1.70 -14.06 -6.74
N ARG A 51 1.00 -14.65 -5.74
CA ARG A 51 1.10 -14.23 -4.33
C ARG A 51 2.54 -14.24 -3.83
N ALA A 52 3.30 -15.30 -4.13
CA ALA A 52 4.69 -15.40 -3.71
C ALA A 52 5.56 -14.27 -4.30
N THR A 53 5.34 -13.90 -5.56
CA THR A 53 6.06 -12.75 -6.18
C THR A 53 5.64 -11.40 -5.61
N MET A 54 4.42 -11.26 -5.11
CA MET A 54 3.89 -10.00 -4.57
C MET A 54 4.42 -9.69 -3.16
N ILE A 55 4.85 -10.68 -2.38
CA ILE A 55 5.41 -10.46 -1.04
C ILE A 55 6.59 -9.48 -1.06
N PRO A 56 7.68 -9.72 -1.84
CA PRO A 56 8.79 -8.78 -1.90
C PRO A 56 8.38 -7.43 -2.50
N GLU A 57 7.52 -7.43 -3.53
CA GLU A 57 6.99 -6.24 -4.19
C GLU A 57 6.25 -5.29 -3.22
N PHE A 58 5.45 -5.83 -2.31
CA PHE A 58 4.62 -5.05 -1.38
C PHE A 58 5.26 -4.85 0.00
N SER A 59 6.37 -5.52 0.32
CA SER A 59 7.06 -5.38 1.61
C SER A 59 7.50 -3.93 1.92
N ARG A 60 8.22 -3.29 0.99
CA ARG A 60 8.71 -1.90 1.12
C ARG A 60 7.56 -0.89 1.11
N PRO A 61 6.57 -0.95 0.20
CA PRO A 61 5.40 -0.08 0.22
C PRO A 61 4.61 -0.17 1.53
N THR A 62 4.39 -1.39 2.05
CA THR A 62 3.68 -1.59 3.33
C THR A 62 4.41 -0.89 4.48
N ARG A 63 5.73 -1.04 4.57
CA ARG A 63 6.52 -0.35 5.60
C ARG A 63 6.39 1.16 5.52
N GLN A 64 6.53 1.73 4.32
CA GLN A 64 6.44 3.18 4.14
C GLN A 64 5.03 3.69 4.44
N ALA A 65 4.00 2.96 4.04
CA ALA A 65 2.61 3.32 4.34
C ALA A 65 2.29 3.28 5.84
N VAL A 66 2.82 2.29 6.58
CA VAL A 66 2.71 2.27 8.05
C VAL A 66 3.33 3.52 8.66
N ARG A 67 4.51 3.94 8.18
CA ARG A 67 5.17 5.17 8.67
C ARG A 67 4.38 6.44 8.32
N ASP A 68 3.86 6.53 7.11
CA ASP A 68 3.21 7.74 6.61
C ASP A 68 1.79 7.93 7.19
N LEU A 69 1.06 6.83 7.46
CA LEU A 69 -0.35 6.85 7.84
C LEU A 69 -0.60 6.61 9.33
N ARG A 70 0.30 5.94 10.06
CA ARG A 70 0.15 5.70 11.50
C ARG A 70 0.13 7.03 12.26
N GLY A 71 -0.68 7.08 13.33
CA GLY A 71 -0.66 8.19 14.30
C GLY A 71 -1.33 9.47 13.82
N ARG A 72 -1.95 9.46 12.62
CA ARG A 72 -2.87 10.53 12.23
C ARG A 72 -4.15 10.40 13.06
N PRO A 73 -4.72 11.49 13.59
CA PRO A 73 -5.93 11.47 14.42
C PRO A 73 -7.10 10.69 13.79
N ASP A 74 -7.23 10.78 12.46
CA ASP A 74 -8.22 10.07 11.65
C ASP A 74 -7.59 9.00 10.72
N GLY A 75 -6.38 8.56 11.05
CA GLY A 75 -5.62 7.61 10.25
C GLY A 75 -6.08 6.17 10.45
N PRO A 76 -5.92 5.30 9.43
CA PRO A 76 -6.20 3.88 9.61
C PRO A 76 -5.27 3.26 10.66
N ASP A 77 -5.83 2.38 11.50
CA ASP A 77 -5.07 1.55 12.44
C ASP A 77 -3.94 0.80 11.68
N PRO A 78 -2.71 0.73 12.22
CA PRO A 78 -1.62 -0.08 11.67
C PRO A 78 -2.01 -1.48 11.18
N ILE A 79 -2.94 -2.18 11.85
CA ILE A 79 -3.43 -3.49 11.40
C ILE A 79 -4.22 -3.35 10.08
N ALA A 80 -5.09 -2.34 9.99
CA ALA A 80 -5.85 -2.03 8.78
C ALA A 80 -4.93 -1.62 7.61
N ILE A 81 -3.83 -0.91 7.88
CA ILE A 81 -2.82 -0.58 6.87
C ILE A 81 -2.17 -1.86 6.33
N VAL A 82 -1.73 -2.76 7.21
CA VAL A 82 -1.11 -4.04 6.81
C VAL A 82 -2.07 -4.88 5.97
N ARG A 83 -3.31 -5.05 6.41
CA ARG A 83 -4.34 -5.79 5.67
C ARG A 83 -4.63 -5.20 4.29
N ARG A 84 -4.66 -3.86 4.20
CA ARG A 84 -4.88 -3.16 2.94
C ARG A 84 -3.74 -3.39 1.95
N PHE A 85 -2.48 -3.31 2.40
CA PHE A 85 -1.32 -3.45 1.52
C PHE A 85 -0.96 -4.90 1.20
N LEU A 86 -1.19 -5.82 2.12
CA LEU A 86 -0.97 -7.27 1.96
C LEU A 86 -2.28 -8.02 1.71
N TRP A 87 -3.23 -7.41 1.00
CA TRP A 87 -4.57 -7.94 0.75
C TRP A 87 -4.59 -9.33 0.11
N PHE A 88 -3.52 -9.69 -0.58
CA PHE A 88 -3.34 -10.97 -1.26
C PHE A 88 -2.90 -12.10 -0.31
N LEU A 89 -2.66 -11.81 0.97
CA LEU A 89 -2.34 -12.79 1.99
C LEU A 89 -3.56 -13.00 2.92
N PRO A 90 -3.91 -14.25 3.26
CA PRO A 90 -5.00 -14.53 4.21
C PRO A 90 -4.51 -14.32 5.65
N LEU A 91 -4.17 -13.09 6.03
CA LEU A 91 -3.64 -12.77 7.35
C LEU A 91 -4.75 -12.74 8.40
N THR A 92 -4.56 -13.51 9.47
CA THR A 92 -5.31 -13.35 10.72
C THR A 92 -5.01 -12.01 11.38
N ASP A 93 -5.86 -11.56 12.31
CA ASP A 93 -5.62 -10.34 13.11
C ASP A 93 -4.28 -10.40 13.85
N ALA A 94 -3.94 -11.57 14.41
CA ALA A 94 -2.70 -11.79 15.13
C ALA A 94 -1.47 -11.61 14.22
N GLU A 95 -1.49 -12.19 13.01
CA GLU A 95 -0.41 -12.05 12.04
C GLU A 95 -0.28 -10.62 11.52
N ALA A 96 -1.40 -9.98 11.17
CA ALA A 96 -1.40 -8.59 10.72
C ALA A 96 -0.86 -7.65 11.81
N ARG A 97 -1.19 -7.90 13.08
CA ARG A 97 -0.63 -7.19 14.24
C ARG A 97 0.87 -7.44 14.39
N ALA A 98 1.33 -8.69 14.30
CA ALA A 98 2.75 -9.03 14.39
C ALA A 98 3.58 -8.32 13.30
N VAL A 99 3.06 -8.29 12.07
CA VAL A 99 3.66 -7.54 10.96
C VAL A 99 3.67 -6.04 11.25
N ALA A 100 2.54 -5.45 11.67
CA ALA A 100 2.45 -4.02 12.00
C ALA A 100 3.42 -3.61 13.12
N LEU A 101 3.65 -4.48 14.10
CA LEU A 101 4.61 -4.28 15.17
C LEU A 101 6.06 -4.36 14.68
N ARG A 102 6.37 -5.20 13.69
CA ARG A 102 7.72 -5.35 13.12
C ARG A 102 8.08 -4.23 12.13
N LEU A 103 7.08 -3.60 11.52
CA LEU A 103 7.24 -2.50 10.56
C LEU A 103 7.29 -1.11 11.22
N ARG A 104 7.21 -1.04 12.55
CA ARG A 104 7.36 0.20 13.32
C ARG A 104 8.72 0.86 13.10
#